data_AF-A0AAC9LIJ1-F1
#
_entry.id   AF-A0AAC9LIJ1-F1
#
_cell.length_a   1.000
_cell.length_b   1.000
_cell.length_c   1.000
_cell.angle_alpha   90.00
_cell.angle_beta   90.00
_cell.angle_gamma   90.00
#
_symmetry.space_group_name_H-M   'P 1'
#
loop_
_entity.id
_entity.type
_entity.pdbx_description
1 polymer ?
#
loop_
_entity_poly.entity_id
_entity_poly.type
_entity_poly.pdbx_seq_one_letter_code
_entity_poly.pdbx_strand_id
1 'polypeptide(L)'
;MSGISVDAWVKLEGGCRVSVDIVGDEAQIRFGAVRSDGIDLIATEEGLEQLVETSAAALAELRAKLDEYEKAEAAAESPAA
;
A
#
# COMPACT_ATOMS: atom_id res chain seq x y z
N MET A 1 26.85 3.15 18.97
CA MET A 1 26.67 2.87 17.53
C MET A 1 26.06 4.10 16.89
N SER A 2 26.81 4.79 16.02
CA SER A 2 26.26 5.82 15.13
C SER A 2 25.86 5.14 13.82
N GLY A 3 24.63 4.64 13.75
CA GLY A 3 24.04 4.16 12.49
C GLY A 3 23.24 5.29 11.84
N ILE A 4 23.30 5.38 10.52
CA ILE A 4 22.35 6.20 9.77
C ILE A 4 21.11 5.33 9.55
N SER A 5 19.97 5.73 10.11
CA SER A 5 18.67 5.17 9.74
C SER A 5 18.12 5.99 8.60
N VAL A 6 17.71 5.34 7.52
CA VAL A 6 17.06 6.00 6.40
C VAL A 6 15.65 5.46 6.31
N ASP A 7 14.67 6.35 6.42
CA ASP A 7 13.28 6.04 6.17
C ASP A 7 12.88 6.63 4.82
N ALA A 8 12.32 5.81 3.94
CA ALA A 8 11.79 6.21 2.64
C ALA A 8 10.32 5.82 2.56
N TRP A 9 9.47 6.77 2.16
CA TRP A 9 8.02 6.62 2.19
C TRP A 9 7.47 6.83 0.78
N VAL A 10 6.60 5.92 0.34
CA VAL A 10 5.90 6.01 -0.95
C VAL A 10 4.41 6.15 -0.68
N LYS A 11 3.76 7.12 -1.32
CA LYS A 11 2.30 7.20 -1.36
C LYS A 11 1.79 6.58 -2.67
N LEU A 12 0.93 5.56 -2.57
CA LEU A 12 0.29 4.93 -3.72
C LEU A 12 -1.10 5.55 -3.95
N GLU A 13 -1.23 6.33 -5.01
CA GLU A 13 -2.49 6.95 -5.45
C GLU A 13 -2.74 6.63 -6.94
N GLY A 14 -3.89 7.01 -7.50
CA GLY A 14 -4.34 6.61 -8.83
C GLY A 14 -3.39 6.93 -10.01
N GLY A 15 -2.37 7.79 -9.81
CA GLY A 15 -1.31 8.08 -10.78
C GLY A 15 0.03 7.39 -10.52
N CYS A 16 0.20 6.69 -9.40
CA CYS A 16 1.44 6.02 -9.06
C CYS A 16 1.55 4.69 -9.82
N ARG A 17 2.51 4.59 -10.73
CA ARG A 17 2.77 3.35 -11.46
C ARG A 17 3.57 2.41 -10.58
N VAL A 18 3.10 1.16 -10.53
CA VAL A 18 3.83 0.04 -9.93
C VAL A 18 4.22 -0.90 -11.06
N SER A 19 5.51 -1.20 -11.19
CA SER A 19 6.02 -2.21 -12.11
C SER A 19 6.82 -3.24 -11.36
N VAL A 20 6.83 -4.47 -11.86
CA VAL A 20 7.60 -5.56 -11.27
C VAL A 20 8.43 -6.23 -12.36
N ASP A 21 9.69 -6.49 -12.05
CA ASP A 21 10.57 -7.35 -12.83
C ASP A 21 11.03 -8.51 -11.94
N ILE A 22 11.16 -9.71 -12.52
CA ILE A 22 11.66 -10.88 -11.80
C ILE A 22 13.13 -11.10 -12.19
N VAL A 23 14.01 -11.13 -11.19
CA VAL A 23 15.45 -11.31 -11.38
C VAL A 23 15.92 -12.43 -10.47
N GLY A 24 16.20 -13.59 -11.05
CA GLY A 24 16.51 -14.79 -10.26
C GLY A 24 15.29 -15.25 -9.47
N ASP A 25 15.43 -15.31 -8.15
CA ASP A 25 14.42 -15.68 -7.15
C ASP A 25 13.81 -14.47 -6.43
N GLU A 26 14.07 -13.26 -6.92
CA GLU A 26 13.58 -12.01 -6.34
C GLU A 26 12.64 -11.26 -7.28
N ALA A 27 11.61 -10.64 -6.69
CA ALA A 27 10.77 -9.64 -7.32
C ALA A 27 11.33 -8.24 -7.02
N GLN A 28 11.60 -7.47 -8.08
CA GLN A 28 11.99 -6.06 -8.00
C GLN A 28 10.78 -5.19 -8.34
N ILE A 29 10.15 -4.66 -7.31
CA ILE A 29 8.95 -3.81 -7.42
C ILE A 29 9.38 -2.36 -7.41
N ARG A 30 9.13 -1.65 -8.51
CA ARG A 30 9.37 -0.22 -8.63
C ARG A 30 8.08 0.57 -8.44
N PHE A 31 8.10 1.51 -7.51
CA PHE A 31 7.04 2.50 -7.32
C PHE A 31 7.48 3.85 -7.88
N GLY A 32 6.70 4.43 -8.82
CA GLY A 32 6.98 5.76 -9.37
C GLY A 32 7.11 5.80 -10.90
N ALA A 33 7.67 6.89 -11.44
CA ALA A 33 7.77 7.11 -12.88
C ALA A 33 8.99 6.40 -13.49
N VAL A 34 8.89 6.00 -14.77
CA VAL A 34 9.89 5.18 -15.49
C VAL A 34 11.28 5.82 -15.60
N ARG A 35 11.44 7.14 -15.41
CA ARG A 35 12.64 7.87 -15.88
C ARG A 35 13.49 8.64 -14.86
N SER A 36 13.07 8.89 -13.62
CA SER A 36 13.97 9.62 -12.70
C SER A 36 13.77 9.40 -11.21
N ASP A 37 12.54 9.15 -10.74
CA ASP A 37 12.27 9.13 -9.30
C ASP A 37 11.32 7.98 -8.98
N GLY A 38 11.89 6.93 -8.39
CA GLY A 38 11.14 5.76 -7.96
C GLY A 38 11.83 5.07 -6.80
N ILE A 39 11.05 4.40 -5.97
CA ILE A 39 11.54 3.57 -4.88
C ILE A 39 11.43 2.12 -5.32
N ASP A 40 12.52 1.39 -5.18
CA ASP A 40 12.59 -0.04 -5.48
C ASP A 40 12.49 -0.84 -4.18
N LEU A 41 11.55 -1.79 -4.17
CA LEU A 41 11.41 -2.82 -3.14
C LEU A 41 11.85 -4.15 -3.75
N ILE A 42 12.80 -4.81 -3.10
CA ILE A 42 13.24 -6.15 -3.47
C ILE A 42 12.66 -7.13 -2.45
N ALA A 43 12.00 -8.17 -2.94
CA ALA A 43 11.41 -9.20 -2.10
C ALA A 43 11.66 -10.59 -2.69
N THR A 44 11.91 -11.57 -1.82
CA THR A 44 11.85 -12.99 -2.17
C THR A 44 10.40 -13.43 -2.34
N GLU A 45 10.18 -14.67 -2.80
CA GLU A 45 8.84 -15.29 -2.84
C GLU A 45 8.12 -15.22 -1.48
N GLU A 46 8.79 -15.64 -0.40
CA GLU A 46 8.24 -15.60 0.97
C GLU A 46 7.91 -14.16 1.39
N GLY A 47 8.82 -13.21 1.13
CA GLY A 47 8.59 -11.81 1.46
C GLY A 47 7.40 -11.22 0.68
N LEU A 48 7.22 -11.63 -0.58
CA LEU A 48 6.10 -11.21 -1.41
C LEU A 48 4.78 -11.81 -0.93
N GLU A 49 4.76 -13.06 -0.50
CA GLU A 49 3.58 -13.70 0.11
C GLU A 49 3.13 -12.93 1.36
N GLN A 50 4.06 -12.61 2.26
CA GLN A 50 3.77 -11.78 3.44
C GLN A 50 3.26 -10.38 3.08
N LEU A 51 3.84 -9.75 2.04
CA LEU A 51 3.39 -8.44 1.56
C LEU A 51 1.96 -8.50 1.02
N VAL A 52 1.61 -9.54 0.27
CA VAL A 52 0.27 -9.76 -0.28
C VAL A 52 -0.74 -9.94 0.86
N GLU A 53 -0.45 -10.82 1.82
CA GLU A 53 -1.33 -11.07 2.96
C GLU A 53 -1.58 -9.79 3.78
N THR A 54 -0.50 -9.08 4.12
CA THR A 54 -0.58 -7.86 4.93
C THR A 54 -1.34 -6.75 4.19
N SER A 55 -1.05 -6.56 2.90
CA SER A 55 -1.72 -5.53 2.08
C SER A 55 -3.19 -5.84 1.86
N ALA A 56 -3.55 -7.12 1.68
CA ALA A 56 -4.94 -7.56 1.54
C ALA A 56 -5.74 -7.34 2.84
N ALA A 57 -5.14 -7.65 4.00
CA ALA A 57 -5.75 -7.39 5.30
C ALA A 57 -5.97 -5.88 5.52
N ALA A 58 -4.96 -5.05 5.23
CA ALA A 58 -5.07 -3.60 5.33
C ALA A 58 -6.16 -3.02 4.40
N LEU A 59 -6.25 -3.52 3.16
CA LEU A 59 -7.30 -3.11 2.22
C LEU A 59 -8.70 -3.49 2.72
N ALA A 60 -8.86 -4.67 3.31
CA ALA A 60 -10.13 -5.09 3.90
C ALA A 60 -10.54 -4.18 5.06
N GLU A 61 -9.60 -3.80 5.93
CA GLU A 61 -9.86 -2.88 7.04
C GLU A 61 -10.25 -1.48 6.55
N LEU A 62 -9.57 -0.95 5.53
CA LEU A 62 -9.92 0.35 4.94
C LEU A 62 -11.35 0.35 4.40
N ARG A 63 -11.77 -0.72 3.72
CA ARG A 63 -13.15 -0.87 3.22
C ARG A 63 -14.16 -0.93 4.36
N ALA A 64 -13.89 -1.74 5.39
CA ALA A 64 -14.77 -1.82 6.56
C ALA A 64 -14.96 -0.46 7.25
N LYS A 65 -13.88 0.31 7.39
CA LYS A 65 -13.94 1.67 7.96
C LYS A 65 -14.75 2.62 7.09
N LEU A 66 -14.62 2.55 5.76
CA LEU A 66 -15.44 3.37 4.85
C LEU A 66 -16.93 3.05 5.03
N ASP A 67 -17.30 1.77 5.09
CA ASP A 67 -18.68 1.35 5.33
C ASP A 67 -19.22 1.85 6.68
N GLU A 68 -18.38 1.87 7.73
CA GLU A 68 -18.74 2.43 9.03
C GLU A 68 -18.98 3.93 8.98
N TYR A 69 -18.14 4.68 8.28
CA TYR A 69 -18.32 6.13 8.08
C TYR A 69 -19.59 6.45 7.31
N GLU A 70 -19.87 5.73 6.21
CA GLU A 70 -21.09 5.92 5.41
C GLU A 70 -22.36 5.64 6.24
N LYS A 71 -22.34 4.60 7.08
CA LYS A 71 -23.47 4.29 7.99
C LYS A 71 -23.62 5.35 9.08
N ALA A 72 -22.53 5.86 9.62
CA ALA A 72 -22.55 6.91 10.64
C ALA A 72 -23.09 8.22 10.07
N GLU A 73 -22.71 8.57 8.84
CA GLU A 73 -23.22 9.74 8.12
C GLU A 73 -24.72 9.61 7.82
N ALA A 74 -25.16 8.46 7.29
CA ALA A 74 -26.59 8.18 7.06
C ALA A 74 -27.43 8.19 8.35
N ALA A 75 -26.88 7.73 9.49
CA ALA A 75 -27.54 7.81 10.79
C ALA A 75 -27.60 9.25 11.34
N ALA A 76 -26.59 10.07 11.05
CA ALA A 76 -26.55 11.48 11.43
C ALA A 76 -27.47 12.37 10.57
N GLU A 77 -27.74 11.99 9.32
CA GLU A 77 -28.68 12.67 8.41
C GLU A 77 -30.15 12.29 8.64
N SER A 78 -30.42 11.27 9.47
CA SER A 78 -31.78 10.90 9.90
C SER A 78 -32.09 11.22 11.37
N PRO A 79 -32.10 12.48 11.82
CA PRO A 79 -32.76 12.85 13.06
C PRO A 79 -34.07 13.61 12.76
N ALA A 80 -35.13 12.88 12.39
CA ALA A 80 -36.53 13.20 12.70
C ALA A 80 -37.52 12.33 11.90
N ALA A 81 -38.20 11.43 12.60
CA ALA A 81 -39.60 11.09 12.35
C ALA A 81 -40.30 10.97 13.71
#